data_AF-A0A1H5SPZ4-F1
#
_entry.id   AF-A0A1H5SPZ4-F1
#
_cell.length_a   1.000
_cell.length_b   1.000
_cell.length_c   1.000
_cell.angle_alpha   90.00
_cell.angle_beta   90.00
_cell.angle_gamma   90.00
#
_symmetry.space_group_name_H-M   'P 1'
#
loop_
_entity.id
_entity.type
_entity.pdbx_description
1 polymer ?
#
loop_
_entity_poly.entity_id
_entity_poly.type
_entity_poly.pdbx_seq_one_letter_code
_entity_poly.pdbx_strand_id
1 'polypeptide(L)'
;MKFIFTFFLFIYSFKAFSQKSDTIKLSEFKLCELTIDQLKQKDPDLKQLKVEEMNLCSDGFVQDGRFENRIGYESKLYPGVIFQKYQSDLNTIGKIHLTKDFKGYLPDGNYVDLKTLTAQDIRKKYDSLKMWTSRGCSDYWGINYKKQLYFYVKINKEKQPQYPIDEKYYNEQLVEGIDIISDCYSYYETNSKKIKPLIILEGKEVEEDALNNLKPEDVESIVVLKDKNATDKYGEKGKNGVVEIHLKKKK
;
A
#
# COMPACT_ATOMS: atom_id res chain seq x y z
N MET A 1 -30.22 58.27 16.96
CA MET A 1 -30.34 57.09 16.08
C MET A 1 -29.46 55.98 16.62
N LYS A 2 -30.02 54.95 17.23
CA LYS A 2 -29.29 53.79 17.78
C LYS A 2 -29.14 52.74 16.67
N PHE A 3 -27.91 52.40 16.32
CA PHE A 3 -27.61 51.29 15.41
C PHE A 3 -27.70 49.97 16.18
N ILE A 4 -28.60 49.08 15.77
CA ILE A 4 -28.74 47.73 16.29
C ILE A 4 -27.84 46.83 15.44
N PHE A 5 -26.74 46.33 16.03
CA PHE A 5 -25.92 45.28 15.44
C PHE A 5 -26.57 43.93 15.76
N THR A 6 -27.18 43.29 14.76
CA THR A 6 -27.71 41.93 14.88
C THR A 6 -26.59 40.94 14.62
N PHE A 7 -26.04 40.36 15.68
CA PHE A 7 -25.01 39.33 15.61
C PHE A 7 -25.67 37.98 15.27
N PHE A 8 -25.54 37.53 14.02
CA PHE A 8 -25.99 36.20 13.61
C PHE A 8 -25.01 35.15 14.17
N LEU A 9 -25.36 34.56 15.31
CA LEU A 9 -24.65 33.42 15.89
C LEU A 9 -24.96 32.19 15.01
N PHE A 10 -24.06 31.86 14.08
CA PHE A 10 -24.09 30.59 13.35
C PHE A 10 -23.70 29.48 14.32
N ILE A 11 -24.70 28.89 14.98
CA ILE A 11 -24.53 27.68 15.78
C ILE A 11 -24.28 26.54 14.80
N TYR A 12 -23.01 26.28 14.49
CA TYR A 12 -22.60 25.03 13.86
C TYR A 12 -22.92 23.91 14.86
N SER A 13 -24.07 23.28 14.69
CA SER A 13 -24.35 22.00 15.34
C SER A 13 -23.35 20.99 14.79
N PHE A 14 -22.25 20.76 15.50
CA PHE A 14 -21.49 19.52 15.39
C PHE A 14 -22.48 18.41 15.73
N LYS A 15 -23.09 17.79 14.71
CA LYS A 15 -23.68 16.48 14.87
C LYS A 15 -22.51 15.58 15.25
N ALA A 16 -22.39 15.29 16.53
CA ALA A 16 -21.60 14.17 17.02
C ALA A 16 -22.13 12.92 16.31
N PHE A 17 -21.44 12.51 15.25
CA PHE A 17 -21.72 11.29 14.53
C PHE A 17 -21.26 10.12 15.41
N SER A 18 -22.07 9.78 16.41
CA SER A 18 -22.00 8.51 17.11
C SER A 18 -22.73 7.49 16.26
N GLN A 19 -22.03 6.92 15.28
CA GLN A 19 -22.43 5.70 14.61
C GLN A 19 -21.28 4.69 14.73
N LYS A 20 -21.11 4.15 15.94
CA LYS A 20 -20.10 3.14 16.24
C LYS A 20 -20.70 1.74 16.04
N SER A 21 -20.78 1.29 14.78
CA SER A 21 -20.86 -0.13 14.41
C SER A 21 -20.83 -0.32 12.87
N ASP A 22 -19.82 0.21 12.18
CA ASP A 22 -19.57 -0.22 10.80
C ASP A 22 -18.37 -1.18 10.83
N THR A 23 -18.66 -2.48 10.72
CA THR A 23 -17.63 -3.52 10.56
C THR A 23 -16.66 -3.11 9.46
N ILE A 24 -15.36 -3.11 9.75
CA ILE A 24 -14.33 -2.65 8.80
C ILE A 24 -14.38 -3.51 7.53
N LYS A 25 -14.49 -2.86 6.37
CA LYS A 25 -14.42 -3.51 5.06
C LYS A 25 -13.15 -3.08 4.35
N LEU A 26 -12.20 -4.00 4.22
CA LEU A 26 -10.89 -3.66 3.67
C LEU A 26 -10.92 -3.38 2.15
N SER A 27 -12.00 -3.76 1.46
CA SER A 27 -12.25 -3.38 0.07
C SER A 27 -12.51 -1.89 -0.14
N GLU A 28 -12.80 -1.12 0.93
CA GLU A 28 -12.97 0.34 0.85
C GLU A 28 -11.62 1.08 0.76
N PHE A 29 -10.52 0.43 1.11
CA PHE A 29 -9.17 0.99 0.99
C PHE A 29 -8.55 0.60 -0.34
N LYS A 30 -8.48 1.58 -1.26
CA LYS A 30 -7.81 1.41 -2.54
C LYS A 30 -6.29 1.52 -2.36
N LEU A 31 -5.62 0.40 -2.12
CA LEU A 31 -4.16 0.34 -2.12
C LEU A 31 -3.60 0.85 -3.46
N CYS A 32 -2.43 1.48 -3.41
CA CYS A 32 -1.78 2.22 -4.50
C CYS A 32 -2.44 3.56 -4.90
N GLU A 33 -3.63 3.89 -4.36
CA GLU A 33 -4.26 5.21 -4.50
C GLU A 33 -4.30 5.96 -3.16
N LEU A 34 -4.64 5.24 -2.09
CA LEU A 34 -4.75 5.78 -0.74
C LEU A 34 -3.42 6.36 -0.29
N THR A 35 -3.44 7.57 0.26
CA THR A 35 -2.25 8.24 0.80
C THR A 35 -2.31 8.42 2.31
N ILE A 36 -1.13 8.60 2.91
CA ILE A 36 -1.00 9.03 4.31
C ILE A 36 -1.75 10.34 4.57
N ASP A 37 -1.73 11.29 3.63
CA ASP A 37 -2.39 12.58 3.80
C ASP A 37 -3.91 12.43 3.84
N GLN A 38 -4.48 11.55 3.00
CA GLN A 38 -5.90 11.22 3.05
C GLN A 38 -6.29 10.52 4.36
N LEU A 39 -5.42 9.64 4.89
CA LEU A 39 -5.63 9.04 6.21
C LEU A 39 -5.61 10.09 7.31
N LYS A 40 -4.66 11.04 7.29
CA LYS A 40 -4.57 12.15 8.24
C LYS A 40 -5.77 13.12 8.15
N GLN A 41 -6.33 13.32 6.96
CA GLN A 41 -7.55 14.12 6.80
C GLN A 41 -8.76 13.47 7.49
N LYS A 42 -8.83 12.14 7.52
CA LYS A 42 -9.88 11.39 8.23
C LYS A 42 -9.62 11.29 9.73
N ASP A 43 -8.36 11.08 10.10
CA ASP A 43 -7.90 10.96 11.49
C ASP A 43 -6.62 11.80 11.69
N PRO A 44 -6.75 13.05 12.18
CA PRO A 44 -5.59 13.90 12.47
C PRO A 44 -4.63 13.30 13.51
N ASP A 45 -5.09 12.34 14.32
CA ASP A 45 -4.30 11.63 15.32
C ASP A 45 -3.59 10.37 14.75
N LEU A 46 -3.55 10.19 13.42
CA LEU A 46 -2.88 9.05 12.78
C LEU A 46 -1.45 8.90 13.32
N LYS A 47 -1.19 7.76 13.96
CA LYS A 47 0.05 7.53 14.71
C LYS A 47 0.99 6.63 13.94
N GLN A 48 2.23 7.05 13.83
CA GLN A 48 3.32 6.21 13.32
C GLN A 48 3.76 5.23 14.42
N LEU A 49 4.05 3.99 14.02
CA LEU A 49 4.55 2.95 14.90
C LEU A 49 5.56 2.04 14.19
N LYS A 50 6.31 1.28 15.00
CA LYS A 50 7.14 0.18 14.51
C LYS A 50 6.26 -1.04 14.22
N VAL A 51 6.52 -1.71 13.11
CA VAL A 51 5.80 -2.90 12.67
C VAL A 51 6.75 -4.08 12.65
N GLU A 52 6.31 -5.22 13.19
CA GLU A 52 7.00 -6.49 13.03
C GLU A 52 6.68 -7.05 11.64
N GLU A 53 7.70 -7.19 10.80
CA GLU A 53 7.55 -7.75 9.47
C GLU A 53 7.56 -9.28 9.55
N MET A 54 6.38 -9.90 9.71
CA MET A 54 6.25 -11.35 9.96
C MET A 54 6.86 -12.23 8.84
N ASN A 55 6.96 -11.72 7.61
CA ASN A 55 7.64 -12.40 6.50
C ASN A 55 9.18 -12.24 6.53
N LEU A 56 9.72 -11.23 7.21
CA LEU A 56 11.14 -10.89 7.18
C LEU A 56 11.89 -11.42 8.40
N CYS A 57 13.22 -11.38 8.32
CA CYS A 57 14.06 -11.60 9.48
C CYS A 57 13.88 -10.43 10.48
N SER A 58 13.81 -10.76 11.76
CA SER A 58 13.71 -9.78 12.86
C SER A 58 14.97 -8.91 13.01
N ASP A 59 16.10 -9.35 12.48
CA ASP A 59 17.41 -8.67 12.54
C ASP A 59 17.49 -7.33 11.78
N GLY A 60 16.51 -7.02 10.92
CA GLY A 60 16.52 -5.77 10.16
C GLY A 60 17.26 -5.81 8.83
N PHE A 61 18.09 -6.83 8.60
CA PHE A 61 19.02 -6.86 7.46
C PHE A 61 18.26 -7.07 6.14
N VAL A 62 17.29 -7.98 6.16
CA VAL A 62 16.47 -8.25 4.98
C VAL A 62 15.29 -7.28 4.92
N GLN A 63 15.09 -6.68 3.75
CA GLN A 63 14.04 -5.71 3.47
C GLN A 63 13.23 -6.16 2.24
N ASP A 64 11.95 -5.79 2.20
CA ASP A 64 11.13 -5.83 0.99
C ASP A 64 11.21 -4.46 0.30
N GLY A 65 11.92 -4.37 -0.82
CA GLY A 65 12.13 -3.10 -1.54
C GLY A 65 10.86 -2.44 -2.08
N ARG A 66 9.71 -3.11 -1.97
CA ARG A 66 8.39 -2.61 -2.36
C ARG A 66 7.64 -1.88 -1.24
N PHE A 67 8.21 -1.73 -0.03
CA PHE A 67 7.52 -1.07 1.09
C PHE A 67 8.48 -0.27 1.98
N GLU A 68 7.93 0.70 2.72
CA GLU A 68 8.61 1.29 3.87
C GLU A 68 8.62 0.27 5.03
N ASN A 69 9.73 -0.44 5.16
CA ASN A 69 9.84 -1.58 6.07
C ASN A 69 9.79 -1.15 7.54
N ARG A 70 9.11 -1.93 8.38
CA ARG A 70 9.08 -1.80 9.85
C ARG A 70 8.49 -0.48 10.38
N ILE A 71 7.92 0.32 9.50
CA ILE A 71 7.17 1.52 9.84
C ILE A 71 5.75 1.32 9.33
N GLY A 72 4.79 1.70 10.15
CA GLY A 72 3.38 1.69 9.79
C GLY A 72 2.65 2.82 10.47
N TYR A 73 1.38 2.94 10.11
CA TYR A 73 0.50 4.02 10.56
C TYR A 73 -0.82 3.40 11.04
N GLU A 74 -1.20 3.68 12.28
CA GLU A 74 -2.44 3.21 12.90
C GLU A 74 -3.39 4.38 13.12
N SER A 75 -4.69 4.10 12.97
CA SER A 75 -5.77 5.03 13.23
C SER A 75 -6.71 4.45 14.27
N LYS A 76 -7.21 5.29 15.18
CA LYS A 76 -8.22 4.88 16.17
C LYS A 76 -9.54 4.47 15.52
N LEU A 77 -9.79 4.93 14.29
CA LEU A 77 -10.98 4.60 13.50
C LEU A 77 -10.95 3.16 12.97
N TYR A 78 -9.76 2.58 12.80
CA TYR A 78 -9.58 1.25 12.21
C TYR A 78 -8.77 0.33 13.14
N PRO A 79 -9.34 -0.12 14.27
CA PRO A 79 -8.65 -0.99 15.20
C PRO A 79 -8.06 -2.24 14.54
N GLY A 80 -6.78 -2.48 14.82
CA GLY A 80 -6.03 -3.62 14.32
C GLY A 80 -5.57 -3.51 12.86
N VAL A 81 -5.81 -2.38 12.17
CA VAL A 81 -5.32 -2.11 10.82
C VAL A 81 -4.09 -1.20 10.88
N ILE A 82 -2.98 -1.66 10.32
CA ILE A 82 -1.75 -0.88 10.16
C ILE A 82 -1.51 -0.66 8.67
N PHE A 83 -1.43 0.60 8.24
CA PHE A 83 -1.12 0.98 6.87
C PHE A 83 0.40 1.10 6.69
N GLN A 84 0.95 0.58 5.58
CA GLN A 84 2.36 0.70 5.23
C GLN A 84 2.52 1.28 3.82
N LYS A 85 3.48 2.20 3.68
CA LYS A 85 3.78 2.87 2.41
C LYS A 85 4.43 1.91 1.42
N TYR A 86 4.17 2.12 0.13
CA TYR A 86 4.81 1.38 -0.97
C TYR A 86 6.31 1.74 -1.12
N GLN A 87 6.71 2.97 -0.86
CA GLN A 87 8.14 3.33 -0.80
C GLN A 87 8.31 4.38 0.30
N SER A 88 9.53 4.51 0.84
CA SER A 88 9.80 5.45 1.93
C SER A 88 9.65 6.92 1.50
N ASP A 89 9.88 7.21 0.22
CA ASP A 89 9.73 8.53 -0.39
C ASP A 89 8.32 8.81 -0.94
N LEU A 90 7.44 7.81 -1.00
CA LEU A 90 6.07 7.95 -1.51
C LEU A 90 5.02 7.90 -0.39
N ASN A 91 4.07 8.82 -0.38
CA ASN A 91 2.97 8.80 0.60
C ASN A 91 1.88 7.76 0.32
N THR A 92 1.98 6.99 -0.77
CA THR A 92 0.96 6.00 -1.15
C THR A 92 1.08 4.71 -0.34
N ILE A 93 -0.07 4.18 0.09
CA ILE A 93 -0.17 2.93 0.83
C ILE A 93 -0.14 1.75 -0.14
N GLY A 94 0.83 0.85 0.02
CA GLY A 94 0.97 -0.35 -0.80
C GLY A 94 0.59 -1.65 -0.07
N LYS A 95 0.55 -1.60 1.27
CA LYS A 95 0.35 -2.75 2.13
C LYS A 95 -0.49 -2.40 3.34
N ILE A 96 -1.31 -3.34 3.77
CA ILE A 96 -1.99 -3.32 5.07
C ILE A 96 -1.54 -4.53 5.87
N HIS A 97 -1.14 -4.32 7.11
CA HIS A 97 -0.92 -5.37 8.10
C HIS A 97 -2.08 -5.39 9.10
N LEU A 98 -2.66 -6.56 9.31
CA LEU A 98 -3.74 -6.78 10.28
C LEU A 98 -3.17 -7.50 11.51
N THR A 99 -3.45 -6.93 12.69
CA THR A 99 -3.04 -7.48 13.98
C THR A 99 -4.17 -8.30 14.62
N LYS A 100 -3.88 -8.96 15.74
CA LYS A 100 -4.87 -9.69 16.56
C LYS A 100 -6.12 -8.90 16.94
N ASP A 101 -6.06 -7.58 16.97
CA ASP A 101 -7.22 -6.75 17.32
C ASP A 101 -8.18 -6.51 16.16
N PHE A 102 -7.84 -6.91 14.93
CA PHE A 102 -8.70 -6.72 13.78
C PHE A 102 -9.85 -7.74 13.73
N LYS A 103 -11.04 -7.21 13.44
CA LYS A 103 -12.23 -7.95 13.05
C LYS A 103 -12.94 -7.21 11.92
N GLY A 104 -13.29 -7.91 10.85
CA GLY A 104 -13.87 -7.29 9.67
C GLY A 104 -13.82 -8.13 8.42
N TYR A 105 -14.16 -7.53 7.29
CA TYR A 105 -14.15 -8.15 5.97
C TYR A 105 -12.82 -7.88 5.27
N LEU A 106 -12.18 -8.95 4.80
CA LEU A 106 -11.03 -8.90 3.90
C LEU A 106 -11.45 -8.36 2.51
N PRO A 107 -10.49 -7.95 1.65
CA PRO A 107 -10.81 -7.37 0.34
C PRO A 107 -11.63 -8.28 -0.59
N ASP A 108 -11.57 -9.59 -0.36
CA ASP A 108 -12.33 -10.62 -1.08
C ASP A 108 -13.76 -10.83 -0.54
N GLY A 109 -14.15 -10.07 0.49
CA GLY A 109 -15.47 -10.17 1.13
C GLY A 109 -15.55 -11.21 2.25
N ASN A 110 -14.47 -11.92 2.57
CA ASN A 110 -14.47 -12.88 3.67
C ASN A 110 -14.36 -12.19 5.03
N TYR A 111 -15.31 -12.48 5.94
CA TYR A 111 -15.22 -12.02 7.32
C TYR A 111 -14.16 -12.80 8.11
N VAL A 112 -13.40 -12.11 8.96
CA VAL A 112 -12.46 -12.70 9.92
C VAL A 112 -12.50 -11.98 11.27
N ASP A 113 -12.23 -12.72 12.34
CA ASP A 113 -11.88 -12.21 13.67
C ASP A 113 -10.53 -12.83 14.05
N LEU A 114 -9.48 -12.01 14.07
CA LEU A 114 -8.11 -12.53 14.27
C LEU A 114 -7.84 -13.03 15.70
N LYS A 115 -8.75 -12.78 16.65
CA LYS A 115 -8.65 -13.36 18.00
C LYS A 115 -8.95 -14.85 18.02
N THR A 116 -9.76 -15.34 17.07
CA THR A 116 -10.23 -16.73 17.04
C THR A 116 -9.87 -17.47 15.75
N LEU A 117 -9.37 -16.77 14.73
CA LEU A 117 -9.06 -17.37 13.44
C LEU A 117 -7.91 -18.36 13.51
N THR A 118 -8.17 -19.61 13.11
CA THR A 118 -7.14 -20.66 13.01
C THR A 118 -6.62 -20.84 11.59
N ALA A 119 -5.48 -21.48 11.43
CA ALA A 119 -4.97 -21.89 10.12
C ALA A 119 -5.89 -22.90 9.41
N GLN A 120 -6.57 -23.77 10.17
CA GLN A 120 -7.56 -24.69 9.61
C GLN A 120 -8.75 -23.93 8.98
N ASP A 121 -9.19 -22.83 9.58
CA ASP A 121 -10.26 -22.00 9.02
C ASP A 121 -9.85 -21.38 7.69
N ILE A 122 -8.60 -20.91 7.58
CA ILE A 122 -8.02 -20.43 6.31
C ILE A 122 -8.02 -21.56 5.27
N ARG A 123 -7.55 -22.75 5.65
CA ARG A 123 -7.50 -23.92 4.75
C ARG A 123 -8.86 -24.34 4.23
N LYS A 124 -9.93 -24.22 5.02
CA LYS A 124 -11.31 -24.50 4.61
C LYS A 124 -11.89 -23.42 3.70
N LYS A 125 -11.45 -22.17 3.87
CA LYS A 125 -12.01 -20.99 3.21
C LYS A 125 -11.40 -20.72 1.84
N TYR A 126 -10.15 -21.09 1.63
CA TYR A 126 -9.40 -20.77 0.42
C TYR A 126 -8.88 -22.01 -0.29
N ASP A 127 -9.13 -22.08 -1.59
CA ASP A 127 -8.52 -23.07 -2.47
C ASP A 127 -7.11 -22.63 -2.92
N SER A 128 -6.29 -23.61 -3.34
CA SER A 128 -4.97 -23.38 -3.94
C SER A 128 -4.00 -22.57 -3.07
N LEU A 129 -4.07 -22.73 -1.74
CA LEU A 129 -3.15 -22.10 -0.81
C LEU A 129 -1.72 -22.63 -0.97
N LYS A 130 -0.75 -21.71 -0.97
CA LYS A 130 0.66 -22.07 -0.74
C LYS A 130 0.92 -22.04 0.76
N MET A 131 0.78 -23.21 1.39
CA MET A 131 0.88 -23.40 2.84
C MET A 131 2.33 -23.43 3.32
N TRP A 132 2.50 -23.02 4.58
CA TRP A 132 3.72 -23.20 5.39
C TRP A 132 5.02 -22.69 4.78
N THR A 133 4.97 -21.57 4.09
CA THR A 133 6.18 -20.90 3.58
C THR A 133 6.88 -20.17 4.70
N SER A 134 8.20 -20.18 4.78
CA SER A 134 8.91 -19.27 5.68
C SER A 134 10.24 -18.87 5.08
N ARG A 135 10.73 -17.69 5.47
CA ARG A 135 12.16 -17.39 5.34
C ARG A 135 12.84 -18.10 6.50
N GLY A 136 13.97 -18.79 6.28
CA GLY A 136 14.62 -19.59 7.34
C GLY A 136 14.91 -18.84 8.66
N CYS A 137 14.94 -17.51 8.63
CA CYS A 137 15.12 -16.60 9.77
C CYS A 137 13.82 -16.02 10.37
N SER A 138 12.65 -16.21 9.75
CA SER A 138 11.37 -15.67 10.21
C SER A 138 10.83 -16.51 11.36
N ASP A 139 10.16 -15.84 12.30
CA ASP A 139 9.47 -16.49 13.43
C ASP A 139 8.07 -17.02 13.08
N TYR A 140 7.67 -16.96 11.80
CA TYR A 140 6.32 -17.31 11.34
C TYR A 140 6.34 -18.27 10.14
N TRP A 141 5.36 -19.16 10.12
CA TRP A 141 4.89 -19.82 8.91
C TRP A 141 3.88 -18.93 8.21
N GLY A 142 4.06 -18.74 6.91
CA GLY A 142 3.16 -18.04 6.01
C GLY A 142 2.24 -19.00 5.27
N ILE A 143 0.98 -18.62 5.14
CA ILE A 143 -0.02 -19.23 4.28
C ILE A 143 -0.40 -18.18 3.24
N ASN A 144 -0.23 -18.48 1.96
CA ASN A 144 -0.35 -17.46 0.92
C ASN A 144 -1.53 -17.78 -0.02
N TYR A 145 -2.37 -16.78 -0.25
CA TYR A 145 -3.44 -16.82 -1.24
C TYR A 145 -3.20 -15.78 -2.33
N LYS A 146 -3.04 -16.25 -3.58
CA LYS A 146 -2.89 -15.42 -4.80
C LYS A 146 -1.81 -14.32 -4.73
N LYS A 147 -0.80 -14.47 -3.87
CA LYS A 147 0.25 -13.45 -3.61
C LYS A 147 -0.31 -12.08 -3.16
N GLN A 148 -1.53 -12.07 -2.63
CA GLN A 148 -2.21 -10.87 -2.16
C GLN A 148 -2.49 -10.94 -0.66
N LEU A 149 -2.97 -12.10 -0.19
CA LEU A 149 -3.20 -12.34 1.24
C LEU A 149 -2.14 -13.30 1.78
N TYR A 150 -1.54 -12.90 2.89
CA TYR A 150 -0.51 -13.67 3.60
C TYR A 150 -0.95 -13.80 5.05
N PHE A 151 -1.24 -15.01 5.50
CA PHE A 151 -1.64 -15.29 6.88
C PHE A 151 -0.44 -15.87 7.63
N TYR A 152 -0.18 -15.42 8.85
CA TYR A 152 0.99 -15.82 9.62
C TYR A 152 0.61 -16.65 10.84
N VAL A 153 1.30 -17.78 11.02
CA VAL A 153 1.18 -18.66 12.19
C VAL A 153 2.54 -18.70 12.87
N LYS A 154 2.61 -18.43 14.18
CA LYS A 154 3.88 -18.40 14.90
C LYS A 154 4.55 -19.78 14.91
N ILE A 155 5.85 -19.81 14.66
CA ILE A 155 6.64 -21.04 14.74
C ILE A 155 6.87 -21.39 16.21
N ASN A 156 6.54 -22.62 16.59
CA ASN A 156 6.93 -23.16 17.89
C ASN A 156 8.36 -23.73 17.79
N LYS A 157 9.35 -22.97 18.28
CA LYS A 157 10.78 -23.35 18.25
C LYS A 157 11.12 -24.55 19.13
N GLU A 158 10.29 -24.83 20.13
CA GLU A 158 10.46 -25.97 21.06
C GLU A 158 10.00 -27.28 20.42
N LYS A 159 9.17 -27.22 19.38
CA LYS A 159 8.68 -28.38 18.66
C LYS A 159 9.70 -28.87 17.63
N GLN A 160 10.39 -29.96 17.95
CA GLN A 160 11.37 -30.61 17.08
C GLN A 160 10.89 -32.02 16.63
N PRO A 161 11.24 -32.46 15.40
CA PRO A 161 11.93 -31.70 14.37
C PRO A 161 11.01 -30.65 13.72
N GLN A 162 11.58 -29.55 13.25
CA GLN A 162 10.80 -28.53 12.52
C GLN A 162 10.33 -29.02 11.13
N TYR A 163 11.05 -29.98 10.55
CA TYR A 163 10.73 -30.62 9.28
C TYR A 163 10.72 -32.15 9.39
N PRO A 164 9.77 -32.86 8.73
CA PRO A 164 8.63 -32.31 8.01
C PRO A 164 7.66 -31.56 8.94
N ILE A 165 6.92 -30.60 8.39
CA ILE A 165 6.01 -29.75 9.18
C ILE A 165 4.88 -30.61 9.76
N ASP A 166 4.63 -30.50 11.06
CA ASP A 166 3.47 -31.10 11.71
C ASP A 166 2.21 -30.30 11.35
N GLU A 167 1.63 -30.61 10.19
CA GLU A 167 0.44 -29.93 9.69
C GLU A 167 -0.74 -30.01 10.65
N LYS A 168 -0.92 -31.14 11.35
CA LYS A 168 -2.04 -31.30 12.28
C LYS A 168 -1.94 -30.27 13.39
N TYR A 169 -0.77 -30.17 14.02
CA TYR A 169 -0.51 -29.17 15.06
C TYR A 169 -0.68 -27.74 14.54
N TYR A 170 -0.06 -27.41 13.40
CA TYR A 170 -0.06 -26.03 12.90
C TYR A 170 -1.42 -25.59 12.35
N ASN A 171 -2.25 -26.50 11.84
CA ASN A 171 -3.63 -26.20 11.45
C ASN A 171 -4.49 -25.74 12.65
N GLU A 172 -4.22 -26.24 13.85
CA GLU A 172 -4.94 -25.88 15.07
C GLU A 172 -4.46 -24.55 15.68
N GLN A 173 -3.35 -23.99 15.21
CA GLN A 173 -2.82 -22.73 15.73
C GLN A 173 -3.56 -21.51 15.18
N LEU A 174 -3.55 -20.44 15.98
CA LEU A 174 -4.13 -19.16 15.60
C LEU A 174 -3.29 -18.45 14.54
N VAL A 175 -3.96 -17.67 13.70
CA VAL A 175 -3.33 -16.70 12.81
C VAL A 175 -2.94 -15.48 13.64
N GLU A 176 -1.65 -15.14 13.66
CA GLU A 176 -1.09 -14.01 14.42
C GLU A 176 -1.24 -12.66 13.71
N GLY A 177 -1.26 -12.68 12.39
CA GLY A 177 -1.47 -11.48 11.58
C GLY A 177 -1.74 -11.82 10.13
N ILE A 178 -2.17 -10.82 9.37
CA ILE A 178 -2.42 -10.94 7.94
C ILE A 178 -1.79 -9.75 7.22
N ASP A 179 -0.96 -10.01 6.22
CA ASP A 179 -0.54 -8.99 5.28
C ASP A 179 -1.43 -9.02 4.03
N ILE A 180 -1.91 -7.85 3.65
CA ILE A 180 -2.61 -7.59 2.39
C ILE A 180 -1.66 -6.76 1.54
N ILE A 181 -1.22 -7.33 0.44
CA ILE A 181 -0.23 -6.74 -0.45
C ILE A 181 -0.88 -6.44 -1.80
N SER A 182 -0.70 -5.22 -2.28
CA SER A 182 -1.06 -4.83 -3.64
C SER A 182 0.17 -4.81 -4.54
N ASP A 183 -0.01 -5.16 -5.81
CA ASP A 183 1.00 -4.98 -6.85
C ASP A 183 0.93 -3.57 -7.42
N CYS A 184 1.49 -2.61 -6.69
CA CYS A 184 1.47 -1.22 -7.12
C CYS A 184 2.30 -0.97 -8.38
N TYR A 185 3.31 -1.80 -8.67
CA TYR A 185 4.06 -1.68 -9.93
C TYR A 185 3.13 -1.91 -11.13
N SER A 186 2.42 -3.04 -11.17
CA SER A 186 1.49 -3.34 -12.25
C SER A 186 0.30 -2.37 -12.29
N TYR A 187 -0.17 -1.91 -11.13
CA TYR A 187 -1.19 -0.86 -11.02
C TYR A 187 -0.74 0.43 -11.69
N TYR A 188 0.46 0.92 -11.35
CA TYR A 188 1.01 2.14 -11.94
C TYR A 188 1.39 1.93 -13.40
N GLU A 189 1.87 0.78 -13.83
CA GLU A 189 2.13 0.50 -15.25
C GLU A 189 0.83 0.54 -16.08
N THR A 190 -0.23 -0.05 -15.56
CA THR A 190 -1.53 -0.06 -16.24
C THR A 190 -2.16 1.34 -16.28
N ASN A 191 -1.99 2.13 -15.21
CA ASN A 191 -2.49 3.50 -15.16
C ASN A 191 -1.57 4.50 -15.85
N SER A 192 -0.25 4.29 -15.92
CA SER A 192 0.67 5.11 -16.70
C SER A 192 0.48 4.89 -18.20
N LYS A 193 0.10 3.69 -18.63
CA LYS A 193 -0.42 3.48 -19.99
C LYS A 193 -1.65 4.36 -20.29
N LYS A 194 -2.40 4.79 -19.27
CA LYS A 194 -3.48 5.79 -19.39
C LYS A 194 -3.01 7.24 -19.19
N ILE A 195 -1.91 7.45 -18.48
CA ILE A 195 -1.34 8.76 -18.10
C ILE A 195 0.03 8.90 -18.78
N LYS A 196 0.02 9.37 -20.03
CA LYS A 196 1.25 9.60 -20.79
C LYS A 196 1.86 10.96 -20.42
N PRO A 197 3.19 11.04 -20.24
CA PRO A 197 3.87 12.32 -20.06
C PRO A 197 3.86 13.11 -21.38
N LEU A 198 4.05 14.42 -21.28
CA LEU A 198 4.32 15.26 -22.45
C LEU A 198 5.72 14.93 -22.98
N ILE A 199 5.83 14.65 -24.29
CA ILE A 199 7.13 14.35 -24.92
C ILE A 199 7.56 15.57 -25.72
N ILE A 200 8.77 16.05 -25.43
CA ILE A 200 9.39 17.19 -26.10
C ILE A 200 10.66 16.70 -26.81
N LEU A 201 10.66 16.71 -28.13
CA LEU A 201 11.83 16.38 -28.95
C LEU A 201 12.38 17.66 -29.57
N GLU A 202 13.64 17.99 -29.30
CA GLU A 202 14.28 19.23 -29.80
C GLU A 202 13.45 20.49 -29.50
N GLY A 203 12.86 20.56 -28.30
CA GLY A 203 12.03 21.68 -27.86
C GLY A 203 10.61 21.70 -28.44
N LYS A 204 10.20 20.69 -29.23
CA LYS A 204 8.86 20.59 -29.82
C LYS A 204 8.07 19.44 -29.23
N GLU A 205 6.78 19.67 -28.97
CA GLU A 205 5.82 18.64 -28.56
C GLU A 205 5.64 17.62 -29.69
N VAL A 206 5.78 16.33 -29.35
CA VAL A 206 5.65 15.21 -30.29
C VAL A 206 4.78 14.10 -29.70
N GLU A 207 4.13 13.34 -30.57
CA GLU A 207 3.45 12.10 -30.19
C GLU A 207 4.48 10.99 -29.91
N GLU A 208 4.09 10.02 -29.08
CA GLU A 208 4.96 8.89 -28.70
C GLU A 208 5.48 8.10 -29.91
N ASP A 209 4.65 7.96 -30.95
CA ASP A 209 5.04 7.25 -32.18
C ASP A 209 6.20 7.90 -32.92
N ALA A 210 6.44 9.21 -32.72
CA ALA A 210 7.59 9.90 -33.29
C ALA A 210 8.92 9.36 -32.73
N LEU A 211 8.90 8.75 -31.53
CA LEU A 211 10.07 8.14 -30.91
C LEU A 211 10.43 6.78 -31.50
N ASN A 212 9.50 6.09 -32.18
CA ASN A 212 9.76 4.76 -32.75
C ASN A 212 10.86 4.76 -33.81
N ASN A 213 11.06 5.91 -34.48
CA ASN A 213 12.09 6.10 -35.50
C ASN A 213 13.38 6.70 -34.93
N LEU A 214 13.40 7.05 -33.64
CA LEU A 214 14.55 7.67 -33.00
C LEU A 214 15.54 6.59 -32.57
N LYS A 215 16.76 6.66 -33.10
CA LYS A 215 17.81 5.71 -32.71
C LYS A 215 18.46 6.15 -31.39
N PRO A 216 18.72 5.23 -30.45
CA PRO A 216 19.37 5.57 -29.19
C PRO A 216 20.73 6.27 -29.37
N GLU A 217 21.49 5.92 -30.41
CA GLU A 217 22.77 6.56 -30.72
C GLU A 217 22.68 8.04 -31.11
N ASP A 218 21.50 8.50 -31.57
CA ASP A 218 21.25 9.89 -31.98
C ASP A 218 20.83 10.78 -30.80
N VAL A 219 20.55 10.20 -29.62
CA VAL A 219 20.16 10.93 -28.42
C VAL A 219 21.40 11.45 -27.67
N GLU A 220 21.44 12.75 -27.41
CA GLU A 220 22.45 13.41 -26.58
C GLU A 220 22.08 13.31 -25.10
N SER A 221 20.84 13.65 -24.75
CA SER A 221 20.36 13.61 -23.36
C SER A 221 18.84 13.47 -23.26
N ILE A 222 18.40 12.94 -22.13
CA ILE A 222 16.98 12.87 -21.74
C ILE A 222 16.83 13.53 -20.38
N VAL A 223 15.95 14.52 -20.29
CA VAL A 223 15.60 15.21 -19.05
C VAL A 223 14.16 14.87 -18.68
N VAL A 224 13.96 14.33 -17.49
CA VAL A 224 12.63 14.00 -16.97
C VAL A 224 12.23 15.05 -15.93
N LEU A 225 11.23 15.86 -16.24
CA LEU A 225 10.63 16.81 -15.33
C LEU A 225 9.44 16.18 -14.60
N LYS A 226 9.43 16.29 -13.28
CA LYS A 226 8.37 15.78 -12.40
C LYS A 226 7.66 16.92 -11.67
N ASP A 227 6.41 16.69 -11.30
CA ASP A 227 5.60 17.54 -10.42
C ASP A 227 5.65 19.03 -10.79
N LYS A 228 6.09 19.89 -9.86
CA LYS A 228 6.14 21.33 -10.02
C LYS A 228 7.09 21.76 -11.14
N ASN A 229 8.23 21.09 -11.32
CA ASN A 229 9.19 21.46 -12.37
C ASN A 229 8.61 21.28 -13.78
N ALA A 230 7.76 20.26 -13.96
CA ALA A 230 7.07 20.01 -15.22
C ALA A 230 5.99 21.08 -15.50
N THR A 231 5.15 21.35 -14.50
CA THR A 231 4.03 22.30 -14.61
C THR A 231 4.50 23.76 -14.64
N ASP A 232 5.59 24.11 -13.97
CA ASP A 232 6.20 25.45 -14.04
C ASP A 232 6.64 25.80 -15.48
N LYS A 233 7.17 24.83 -16.24
CA LYS A 233 7.69 25.05 -17.60
C LYS A 233 6.64 24.82 -18.69
N TYR A 234 5.75 23.84 -18.54
CA TYR A 234 4.81 23.41 -19.59
C TYR A 234 3.33 23.57 -19.21
N GLY A 235 3.03 24.17 -18.06
CA GLY A 235 1.66 24.40 -17.58
C GLY A 235 0.88 23.09 -17.38
N GLU A 236 -0.44 23.16 -17.57
CA GLU A 236 -1.36 22.04 -17.40
C GLU A 236 -1.01 20.81 -18.26
N LYS A 237 -0.36 20.99 -19.42
CA LYS A 237 0.09 19.87 -20.26
C LYS A 237 1.18 19.05 -19.57
N GLY A 238 1.99 19.68 -18.72
CA GLY A 238 3.04 19.03 -17.94
C GLY A 238 2.55 18.36 -16.66
N LYS A 239 1.25 18.35 -16.36
CA LYS A 239 0.72 17.79 -15.11
C LYS A 239 1.02 16.30 -14.91
N ASN A 240 1.26 15.57 -16.00
CA ASN A 240 1.61 14.16 -16.02
C ASN A 240 3.15 13.93 -16.11
N GLY A 241 3.95 14.98 -15.94
CA GLY A 241 5.39 14.98 -16.18
C GLY A 241 5.74 15.30 -17.64
N VAL A 242 7.00 15.67 -17.86
CA VAL A 242 7.55 15.97 -19.20
C VAL A 242 8.86 15.22 -19.40
N VAL A 243 9.04 14.64 -20.60
CA VAL A 243 10.29 14.05 -21.05
C VAL A 243 10.85 14.90 -22.17
N GLU A 244 11.94 15.60 -21.91
CA GLU A 244 12.69 16.37 -22.92
C GLU A 244 13.82 15.51 -23.48
N ILE A 245 13.85 15.36 -24.80
CA ILE A 245 14.83 14.58 -25.53
C ILE A 245 15.61 15.56 -26.41
N HIS A 246 16.93 15.57 -26.21
CA HIS A 246 17.87 16.35 -27.01
C HIS A 246 18.73 15.41 -27.85
N LEU A 247 18.92 15.76 -29.11
CA LEU A 247 19.65 15.01 -30.11
C LEU A 247 21.09 15.50 -30.24
N LYS A 248 21.97 14.59 -30.63
CA LYS A 248 23.35 14.92 -30.93
C LYS A 248 23.40 15.87 -32.11
N LYS A 249 24.25 16.89 -32.03
CA LYS A 249 24.56 17.73 -33.19
C LYS A 249 25.28 16.85 -34.22
N LYS A 250 24.73 16.75 -35.43
CA LYS A 250 25.43 16.10 -36.55
C LYS A 250 26.71 16.90 -36.83
N LYS A 251 27.85 16.21 -36.81
CA LYS A 251 29.13 16.75 -37.26
C LYS A 251 29.15 16.86 -38.78
#